data_AF-A0A386ZI64-F1
#
_entry.id   AF-A0A386ZI64-F1
#
_cell.length_a   1.000
_cell.length_b   1.000
_cell.length_c   1.000
_cell.angle_alpha   90.00
_cell.angle_beta   90.00
_cell.angle_gamma   90.00
#
_symmetry.space_group_name_H-M   'P 1'
#
loop_
_entity.id
_entity.type
_entity.pdbx_description
1 polymer ?
#
loop_
_entity_poly.entity_id
_entity_poly.type
_entity_poly.pdbx_seq_one_letter_code
_entity_poly.pdbx_strand_id
1 'polypeptide(L)'
;MRKILPSAVLAAGAVAALLVLPAGNAYALSPACQAASDVLNSYGSLGPSPQQMQDAANRLYAIDASGQEQMAISNYANALAKGDVAMIGNAAPILNGICAQTN
;
A
#
# COMPACT_ATOMS: atom_id res chain seq x y z
N MET A 1 -48.64 -6.82 30.82
CA MET A 1 -47.30 -6.70 31.43
C MET A 1 -46.29 -6.57 30.31
N ARG A 2 -45.66 -5.40 30.14
CA ARG A 2 -44.61 -5.17 29.14
C ARG A 2 -43.26 -5.26 29.84
N LYS A 3 -42.42 -6.22 29.48
CA LYS A 3 -40.98 -6.16 29.76
C LYS A 3 -40.23 -6.74 28.56
N ILE A 4 -39.25 -5.97 28.15
CA ILE A 4 -38.62 -5.88 26.85
C ILE A 4 -37.30 -6.65 26.98
N LEU A 5 -37.01 -7.56 26.03
CA LEU A 5 -35.77 -8.34 26.05
C LEU A 5 -34.57 -7.43 25.73
N PRO A 6 -33.47 -7.47 26.50
CA PRO A 6 -32.24 -6.78 26.12
C PRO A 6 -31.44 -7.68 25.18
N SER A 7 -31.64 -7.49 23.87
CA SER A 7 -30.72 -7.96 22.84
C SER A 7 -29.49 -7.05 22.83
N ALA A 8 -28.51 -7.32 23.70
CA ALA A 8 -27.19 -6.72 23.60
C ALA A 8 -26.41 -7.42 22.47
N VAL A 9 -26.64 -6.96 21.24
CA VAL A 9 -25.80 -7.30 20.10
C VAL A 9 -24.47 -6.59 20.31
N LEU A 10 -23.49 -7.28 20.90
CA LEU A 10 -22.10 -6.85 20.83
C LEU A 10 -21.64 -7.00 19.38
N ALA A 11 -21.74 -5.90 18.63
CA ALA A 11 -20.98 -5.70 17.41
C ALA A 11 -19.49 -5.57 17.79
N ALA A 12 -18.82 -6.70 17.95
CA ALA A 12 -17.36 -6.74 18.05
C ALA A 12 -16.79 -6.34 16.69
N GLY A 13 -16.00 -5.27 16.70
CA GLY A 13 -15.59 -4.50 15.53
C GLY A 13 -15.02 -5.33 14.39
N ALA A 14 -15.62 -5.14 13.21
CA ALA A 14 -14.95 -5.36 11.95
C ALA A 14 -13.90 -4.25 11.77
N VAL A 15 -12.68 -4.52 12.23
CA VAL A 15 -11.46 -3.92 11.69
C VAL A 15 -10.58 -5.07 11.20
N ALA A 16 -11.16 -5.86 10.30
CA ALA A 16 -10.38 -6.39 9.19
C ALA A 16 -10.08 -5.17 8.31
N ALA A 17 -9.11 -4.37 8.76
CA ALA A 17 -8.48 -3.38 7.91
C ALA A 17 -8.15 -4.10 6.61
N LEU A 18 -8.66 -3.52 5.54
CA LEU A 18 -8.44 -3.85 4.14
C LEU A 18 -6.96 -4.19 3.88
N LEU A 19 -6.56 -5.41 4.22
CA LEU A 19 -5.44 -6.15 3.62
C LEU A 19 -5.87 -6.69 2.25
N VAL A 20 -6.87 -6.05 1.63
CA VAL A 20 -6.97 -5.99 0.19
C VAL A 20 -5.84 -5.07 -0.24
N LEU A 21 -4.64 -5.64 -0.37
CA LEU A 21 -3.77 -5.19 -1.44
C LEU A 21 -4.67 -5.08 -2.66
N PRO A 22 -4.63 -3.96 -3.39
CA PRO A 22 -5.39 -3.88 -4.62
C PRO A 22 -5.04 -5.12 -5.43
N ALA A 23 -6.01 -6.02 -5.60
CA ALA A 23 -5.96 -6.98 -6.68
C ALA A 23 -5.68 -6.11 -7.90
N GLY A 24 -4.51 -6.28 -8.51
CA GLY A 24 -3.96 -5.40 -9.53
C GLY A 24 -5.06 -5.08 -10.54
N ASN A 25 -5.69 -3.93 -10.36
CA ASN A 25 -6.64 -3.43 -11.30
C ASN A 25 -5.80 -3.13 -12.53
N ALA A 26 -6.20 -3.66 -13.69
CA ALA A 26 -5.58 -3.40 -14.97
C ALA A 26 -5.82 -1.93 -15.39
N TYR A 27 -5.38 -0.99 -14.57
CA TYR A 27 -5.21 0.40 -14.95
C TYR A 27 -4.01 0.44 -15.89
N ALA A 28 -4.08 1.26 -16.94
CA ALA A 28 -2.93 1.59 -17.77
C ALA A 28 -1.94 2.38 -16.89
N LEU A 29 -1.18 1.65 -16.07
CA LEU A 29 -0.15 2.21 -15.21
C LEU A 29 0.96 2.72 -16.12
N SER A 30 1.51 3.87 -15.79
CA SER A 30 2.77 4.31 -16.39
C SER A 30 3.84 3.22 -16.18
N PRO A 31 4.90 3.17 -17.02
CA PRO A 31 5.97 2.19 -16.86
C PRO A 31 6.57 2.17 -15.44
N ALA A 32 6.67 3.35 -14.81
CA ALA A 32 7.17 3.51 -13.45
C ALA A 32 6.23 2.90 -12.40
N CYS A 33 4.93 3.18 -12.49
CA CYS A 33 3.93 2.62 -11.58
C CYS A 33 3.75 1.10 -11.74
N GLN A 34 3.90 0.61 -12.97
CA GLN A 34 3.93 -0.83 -13.23
C GLN A 34 5.16 -1.48 -12.61
N ALA A 35 6.35 -0.90 -12.78
CA ALA A 35 7.58 -1.39 -12.16
C ALA A 35 7.50 -1.37 -10.64
N ALA A 36 6.93 -0.32 -10.05
CA ALA A 36 6.75 -0.22 -8.60
C ALA A 36 5.82 -1.32 -8.10
N SER A 37 4.71 -1.55 -8.80
CA SER A 37 3.78 -2.63 -8.47
C SER A 37 4.42 -4.01 -8.60
N ASP A 38 5.24 -4.26 -9.62
CA ASP A 38 5.98 -5.52 -9.78
C ASP A 38 6.94 -5.77 -8.62
N VAL A 39 7.71 -4.74 -8.22
CA VAL A 39 8.58 -4.82 -7.04
C VAL A 39 7.78 -5.18 -5.80
N LEU A 40 6.66 -4.50 -5.53
CA LEU A 40 5.84 -4.77 -4.35
C LEU A 40 5.20 -6.15 -4.39
N ASN A 41 4.69 -6.56 -5.55
CA ASN A 41 4.08 -7.88 -5.74
C ASN A 41 5.10 -9.02 -5.63
N SER A 42 6.39 -8.76 -5.91
CA SER A 42 7.45 -9.77 -5.74
C SER A 42 7.66 -10.21 -4.28
N TYR A 43 7.22 -9.41 -3.31
CA TYR A 43 7.25 -9.76 -1.88
C TYR A 43 5.95 -10.42 -1.38
N GLY A 44 4.96 -10.57 -2.27
CA GLY A 44 3.67 -11.18 -1.96
C GLY A 44 2.72 -10.27 -1.18
N SER A 45 1.56 -10.84 -0.84
CA SER A 45 0.44 -10.11 -0.24
C SER A 45 0.74 -9.47 1.12
N LEU A 46 1.76 -9.93 1.84
CA LEU A 46 2.07 -9.37 3.15
C LEU A 46 3.10 -8.23 3.08
N GLY A 47 3.62 -7.95 1.89
CA GLY A 47 4.73 -7.02 1.68
C GLY A 47 6.08 -7.57 2.15
N PRO A 48 7.17 -6.80 1.96
CA PRO A 48 8.50 -7.22 2.36
C PRO A 48 8.61 -7.38 3.88
N SER A 49 9.27 -8.46 4.31
CA SER A 49 9.69 -8.61 5.72
C SER A 49 10.65 -7.48 6.12
N PRO A 50 10.86 -7.20 7.42
CA PRO A 50 11.77 -6.13 7.86
C PRO A 50 13.18 -6.25 7.26
N GLN A 51 13.66 -7.47 7.03
CA GLN A 51 14.95 -7.75 6.39
C GLN A 51 14.96 -7.44 4.88
N GLN A 52 13.79 -7.49 4.24
CA GLN A 52 13.60 -7.23 2.80
C GLN A 52 13.18 -5.78 2.50
N MET A 53 12.79 -5.00 3.51
CA MET A 53 12.35 -3.61 3.30
C MET A 53 13.44 -2.74 2.66
N GLN A 54 14.70 -2.96 3.04
CA GLN A 54 15.83 -2.24 2.45
C GLN A 54 16.05 -2.62 0.98
N ASP A 55 15.89 -3.90 0.63
CA ASP A 55 15.96 -4.37 -0.76
C ASP A 55 14.82 -3.81 -1.60
N ALA A 56 13.59 -3.85 -1.06
CA ALA A 56 12.41 -3.26 -1.68
C ALA A 56 12.61 -1.75 -1.92
N ALA A 57 13.14 -1.02 -0.93
CA ALA A 57 13.45 0.40 -1.08
C ALA A 57 14.47 0.64 -2.19
N ASN A 58 15.57 -0.11 -2.23
CA ASN A 58 16.59 0.03 -3.26
C ASN A 58 16.03 -0.25 -4.67
N ARG A 59 15.22 -1.30 -4.82
CA ARG A 59 14.58 -1.64 -6.09
C ARG A 59 13.59 -0.56 -6.55
N LEU A 60 12.86 0.06 -5.62
CA LEU A 60 11.97 1.18 -5.93
C LEU A 60 12.75 2.44 -6.31
N TYR A 61 13.86 2.76 -5.62
CA TYR A 61 14.72 3.88 -6.00
C TYR A 61 15.38 3.72 -7.37
N ALA A 62 15.55 2.48 -7.83
CA ALA A 62 16.10 2.18 -9.15
C ALA A 62 15.09 2.34 -10.29
N ILE A 63 13.81 2.60 -9.99
CA ILE A 63 12.79 2.80 -11.01
C ILE A 63 13.00 4.17 -11.66
N ASP A 64 13.19 4.16 -12.98
CA ASP A 64 13.20 5.38 -13.78
C ASP A 64 11.77 5.93 -13.86
N ALA A 65 11.53 6.97 -13.07
CA ALA A 65 10.25 7.68 -12.97
C ALA A 65 10.53 9.18 -13.01
N SER A 66 9.54 9.98 -13.39
CA SER A 66 9.69 11.44 -13.44
C SER A 66 8.51 12.15 -12.77
N GLY A 67 8.74 13.38 -12.31
CA GLY A 67 7.69 14.24 -11.77
C GLY A 67 7.02 13.66 -10.51
N GLN A 68 5.69 13.65 -10.50
CA GLN A 68 4.91 13.22 -9.34
C GLN A 68 5.08 11.73 -9.02
N GLU A 69 5.26 10.89 -10.04
CA GLU A 69 5.46 9.44 -9.86
C GLU A 69 6.78 9.15 -9.15
N GLN A 70 7.86 9.82 -9.57
CA GLN A 70 9.16 9.70 -8.91
C GLN A 70 9.09 10.09 -7.45
N MET A 71 8.41 11.19 -7.13
CA MET A 71 8.23 11.63 -5.75
C MET A 71 7.44 10.59 -4.93
N ALA A 72 6.39 10.02 -5.51
CA ALA A 72 5.56 9.00 -4.85
C ALA A 72 6.35 7.72 -4.56
N ILE A 73 7.04 7.20 -5.58
CA ILE A 73 7.86 5.99 -5.49
C ILE A 73 9.00 6.21 -4.50
N SER A 74 9.69 7.35 -4.57
CA SER A 74 10.78 7.70 -3.65
C SER A 74 10.31 7.85 -2.22
N ASN A 75 9.12 8.42 -1.99
CA ASN A 75 8.56 8.56 -0.65
C ASN A 75 8.19 7.19 -0.05
N TYR A 76 7.60 6.31 -0.87
CA TYR A 76 7.31 4.93 -0.46
C TYR A 76 8.59 4.14 -0.17
N ALA A 77 9.60 4.27 -1.03
CA ALA A 77 10.93 3.67 -0.83
C ALA A 77 11.61 4.19 0.45
N ASN A 78 11.47 5.49 0.77
CA ASN A 78 11.99 6.07 2.00
C ASN A 78 11.31 5.48 3.25
N ALA A 79 9.99 5.34 3.20
CA ALA A 79 9.22 4.73 4.28
C ALA A 79 9.65 3.27 4.53
N LEU A 80 9.88 2.50 3.46
CA LEU A 80 10.43 1.15 3.54
C LEU A 80 11.84 1.14 4.11
N ALA A 81 12.75 2.00 3.62
CA ALA A 81 14.13 2.08 4.12
C ALA A 81 14.20 2.42 5.62
N LYS A 82 13.23 3.18 6.13
CA LYS A 82 13.12 3.51 7.56
C LYS A 82 12.45 2.42 8.39
N GLY A 83 11.80 1.44 7.75
CA GLY A 83 11.00 0.43 8.42
C GLY A 83 9.81 0.99 9.20
N ASP A 84 9.35 2.19 8.85
CA ASP A 84 8.27 2.87 9.58
C ASP A 84 6.92 2.52 8.94
N VAL A 85 6.21 1.59 9.58
CA VAL A 85 4.88 1.12 9.15
C VAL A 85 3.84 2.23 9.04
N ALA A 86 3.92 3.28 9.85
CA ALA A 86 3.01 4.43 9.74
C ALA A 86 3.33 5.26 8.49
N MET A 87 4.62 5.48 8.20
CA MET A 87 5.03 6.13 6.96
C MET A 87 4.66 5.30 5.73
N ILE A 88 4.81 3.97 5.78
CA ILE A 88 4.44 3.07 4.69
C ILE A 88 2.92 3.15 4.45
N GLY A 89 2.12 3.11 5.52
CA GLY A 89 0.67 3.24 5.45
C GLY A 89 0.20 4.57 4.88
N ASN A 90 0.94 5.67 5.11
CA ASN A 90 0.65 6.98 4.54
C ASN A 90 1.13 7.11 3.09
N ALA A 91 2.27 6.52 2.73
CA ALA A 91 2.84 6.60 1.40
C ALA A 91 2.12 5.68 0.39
N ALA A 92 1.59 4.53 0.83
CA ALA A 92 0.83 3.61 -0.01
C ALA A 92 -0.35 4.27 -0.75
N PRO A 93 -1.29 4.97 -0.11
CA PRO A 93 -2.41 5.60 -0.80
C PRO A 93 -1.96 6.75 -1.70
N ILE A 94 -0.86 7.44 -1.38
CA ILE A 94 -0.30 8.49 -2.24
C ILE A 94 0.24 7.88 -3.54
N LEU A 95 1.03 6.80 -3.44
CA LEU A 95 1.52 6.06 -4.60
C LEU A 95 0.37 5.54 -5.45
N ASN A 96 -0.61 4.88 -4.84
CA ASN A 96 -1.79 4.37 -5.56
C ASN A 96 -2.61 5.49 -6.19
N GLY A 97 -2.78 6.62 -5.50
CA GLY A 97 -3.51 7.78 -6.02
C GLY A 97 -2.84 8.36 -7.26
N ILE A 98 -1.52 8.58 -7.20
CA ILE A 98 -0.76 9.11 -8.32
C ILE A 98 -0.78 8.12 -9.49
N CYS A 99 -0.52 6.84 -9.23
CA CYS A 99 -0.55 5.81 -10.26
C CYS A 99 -1.93 5.57 -10.89
N ALA A 100 -3.02 5.89 -10.18
CA ALA A 100 -4.37 5.87 -10.73
C ALA A 100 -4.71 7.12 -11.55
N GLN A 101 -4.00 8.24 -11.34
CA GLN A 101 -4.22 9.50 -12.03
C GLN A 101 -3.46 9.62 -13.37
N THR A 102 -2.43 8.81 -13.61
CA THR A 102 -1.60 8.89 -14.84
C THR A 102 -2.27 8.33 -16.11
N ASN A 103 -3.59 8.46 -16.26
CA ASN A 103 -4.36 8.08 -17.45
C ASN A 103 -4.46 9.24 -18.45
#